data_AF-A0A923SIF9-F1
#
_entry.id   AF-A0A923SIF9-F1
#
_cell.length_a   1.000
_cell.length_b   1.000
_cell.length_c   1.000
_cell.angle_alpha   90.00
_cell.angle_beta   90.00
_cell.angle_gamma   90.00
#
_symmetry.space_group_name_H-M   'P 1'
#
loop_
_entity.id
_entity.type
_entity.pdbx_description
1 polymer ?
#
loop_
_entity_poly.entity_id
_entity_poly.type
_entity_poly.pdbx_seq_one_letter_code
_entity_poly.pdbx_strand_id
1 'polypeptide(L)'
;MGIKSMYKGVQAEGIEFFNLLFESEEFSAELGRVALAAGRLEAEMILFLSRNGIKEYNSRSTLGQLIKIGKKHNLIDKNLAVALEETCKQRNYITHNIYALFSELIEETMLERSNLLDSDVHSYIDRAWQLRDNLTGLANIIREK
;
A
#
# COMPACT_ATOMS: atom_id res chain seq x y z
N MET A 1 -20.43 10.08 27.67
CA MET A 1 -19.51 10.85 26.81
C MET A 1 -19.96 10.66 25.39
N GLY A 2 -20.63 11.65 24.79
CA GLY A 2 -21.02 11.56 23.38
C GLY A 2 -19.77 11.66 22.52
N ILE A 3 -19.54 10.69 21.63
CA ILE A 3 -18.56 10.83 20.57
C ILE A 3 -19.04 12.01 19.73
N LYS A 4 -18.41 13.17 19.88
CA LYS A 4 -18.55 14.24 18.90
C LYS A 4 -18.02 13.64 17.60
N SER A 5 -18.90 13.39 16.63
CA SER A 5 -18.47 12.95 15.31
C SER A 5 -17.42 13.96 14.82
N MET A 6 -16.19 13.49 14.64
CA MET A 6 -15.08 14.32 14.14
C MET A 6 -15.40 14.89 12.75
N TYR A 7 -16.19 14.12 11.99
CA TYR A 7 -16.64 14.45 10.65
C TYR A 7 -18.11 14.93 10.65
N LYS A 8 -18.40 15.92 9.82
CA LYS A 8 -19.71 16.59 9.72
C LYS A 8 -20.46 16.23 8.42
N GLY A 9 -19.86 15.42 7.55
CA GLY A 9 -20.40 15.11 6.23
C GLY A 9 -20.36 16.32 5.30
N VAL A 10 -19.39 17.22 5.49
CA VAL A 10 -19.21 18.41 4.65
C VAL A 10 -18.12 18.17 3.63
N GLN A 11 -18.23 18.82 2.48
CA GLN A 11 -17.24 18.71 1.42
C GLN A 11 -15.87 19.19 1.90
N ALA A 12 -14.83 18.41 1.62
CA ALA A 12 -13.44 18.73 1.89
C ALA A 12 -12.60 18.22 0.71
N GLU A 13 -11.85 19.11 0.04
CA GLU A 13 -11.14 18.78 -1.20
C GLU A 13 -9.68 19.24 -1.18
N GLY A 14 -8.88 18.64 -2.06
CA GLY A 14 -7.47 19.01 -2.24
C GLY A 14 -6.67 18.90 -0.93
N ILE A 15 -5.86 19.91 -0.65
CA ILE A 15 -4.98 19.94 0.53
C ILE A 15 -5.76 19.91 1.85
N GLU A 16 -7.00 20.42 1.89
CA GLU A 16 -7.83 20.35 3.08
C GLU A 16 -8.12 18.89 3.47
N PHE A 17 -8.52 18.07 2.50
CA PHE A 17 -8.76 16.65 2.74
C PHE A 17 -7.47 15.91 3.09
N PHE A 18 -6.34 16.24 2.45
CA PHE A 18 -5.04 15.70 2.85
C PHE A 18 -4.73 15.98 4.32
N ASN A 19 -5.00 17.18 4.82
CA ASN A 19 -4.77 17.52 6.22
C ASN A 19 -5.65 16.67 7.15
N LEU A 20 -6.91 16.41 6.78
CA LEU A 20 -7.78 15.49 7.53
C LEU A 20 -7.20 14.07 7.61
N LEU A 21 -6.67 13.55 6.50
CA LEU A 21 -5.96 12.26 6.51
C LEU A 21 -4.73 12.29 7.40
N PHE A 22 -3.91 13.34 7.29
CA PHE A 22 -2.67 13.48 8.04
C PHE A 22 -2.90 13.59 9.55
N GLU A 23 -3.95 14.28 9.97
CA GLU A 23 -4.34 14.44 11.38
C GLU A 23 -5.07 13.19 11.94
N SER A 24 -5.55 12.30 11.08
CA SER A 24 -6.19 11.06 11.51
C SER A 24 -5.17 10.07 12.08
N GLU A 25 -5.22 9.86 13.39
CA GLU A 25 -4.39 8.87 14.09
C GLU A 25 -4.62 7.46 13.55
N GLU A 26 -5.87 7.12 13.23
CA GLU A 26 -6.24 5.81 12.70
C GLU A 26 -5.64 5.58 11.31
N PHE A 27 -5.76 6.57 10.42
CA PHE A 27 -5.16 6.49 9.09
C PHE A 27 -3.64 6.38 9.16
N SER A 28 -2.99 7.22 9.98
CA SER A 28 -1.55 7.17 10.19
C SER A 28 -1.08 5.84 10.80
N ALA A 29 -1.84 5.28 11.75
CA ALA A 29 -1.55 3.98 12.32
C ALA A 29 -1.65 2.86 11.28
N GLU A 30 -2.68 2.87 10.43
CA GLU A 30 -2.81 1.89 9.34
C GLU A 30 -1.71 2.04 8.29
N LEU A 31 -1.31 3.26 7.92
CA LEU A 31 -0.14 3.49 7.06
C LEU A 31 1.14 2.91 7.66
N GLY A 32 1.35 3.06 8.97
CA GLY A 32 2.46 2.43 9.67
C GLY A 32 2.42 0.90 9.57
N ARG A 33 1.23 0.30 9.72
CA ARG A 33 1.04 -1.16 9.57
C ARG A 33 1.28 -1.61 8.12
N VAL A 34 0.83 -0.85 7.13
CA VAL A 34 1.12 -1.09 5.70
C VAL A 34 2.62 -1.10 5.45
N ALA A 35 3.36 -0.13 5.99
CA ALA A 35 4.82 -0.06 5.83
C ALA A 35 5.53 -1.30 6.40
N LEU A 36 5.13 -1.74 7.60
CA LEU A 36 5.67 -2.96 8.23
C LEU A 36 5.32 -4.22 7.43
N ALA A 37 4.07 -4.33 6.94
CA ALA A 37 3.64 -5.45 6.12
C ALA A 37 4.39 -5.51 4.77
N ALA A 38 4.66 -4.36 4.16
CA ALA A 38 5.46 -4.27 2.94
C ALA A 38 6.91 -4.71 3.17
N GLY A 39 7.54 -4.25 4.25
CA GLY A 39 8.88 -4.69 4.63
C GLY A 39 8.96 -6.20 4.89
N ARG A 40 7.92 -6.76 5.53
CA ARG A 40 7.81 -8.21 5.72
C ARG A 40 7.71 -8.96 4.38
N LEU A 41 6.85 -8.52 3.46
CA LEU A 41 6.73 -9.14 2.14
C LEU A 41 8.06 -9.09 1.37
N GLU A 42 8.77 -7.96 1.41
CA GLU A 42 10.09 -7.82 0.79
C GLU A 42 11.11 -8.80 1.36
N ALA A 43 11.14 -8.97 2.69
CA ALA A 43 12.01 -9.94 3.35
C ALA A 43 11.66 -11.39 2.96
N GLU A 44 10.38 -11.76 2.95
CA GLU A 44 9.94 -13.10 2.52
C GLU A 44 10.27 -13.36 1.04
N MET A 45 10.17 -12.35 0.17
CA MET A 45 10.61 -12.45 -1.23
C MET A 45 12.11 -12.72 -1.35
N ILE A 46 12.94 -12.02 -0.56
CA ILE A 46 14.39 -12.27 -0.51
C ILE A 46 14.69 -13.70 -0.06
N LEU A 47 14.03 -14.17 1.00
CA LEU A 47 14.21 -15.52 1.52
C LEU A 47 13.77 -16.56 0.48
N PHE A 48 12.63 -16.35 -0.17
CA PHE A 48 12.12 -17.22 -1.23
C PHE A 48 13.11 -17.34 -2.40
N LEU A 49 13.65 -16.20 -2.89
CA LEU A 49 14.69 -16.20 -3.92
C LEU A 49 15.96 -16.94 -3.44
N SER A 50 16.39 -16.71 -2.20
CA SER A 50 17.57 -17.34 -1.60
C SER A 50 17.44 -18.86 -1.53
N ARG A 51 16.28 -19.37 -1.09
CA ARG A 51 15.97 -20.81 -0.98
C ARG A 51 16.01 -21.49 -2.35
N ASN A 52 15.71 -20.75 -3.41
CA ASN A 52 15.79 -21.18 -4.80
C ASN A 52 17.17 -20.92 -5.46
N GLY A 53 18.19 -20.54 -4.67
CA GLY A 53 19.55 -20.34 -5.15
C GLY A 53 19.79 -19.03 -5.91
N ILE A 54 18.82 -18.13 -5.95
CA ILE A 54 18.92 -16.84 -6.66
C ILE A 54 19.51 -15.78 -5.72
N LYS A 55 20.57 -15.07 -6.17
CA LYS A 55 21.28 -14.04 -5.40
C LYS A 55 21.46 -12.72 -6.17
N GLU A 56 20.61 -12.45 -7.15
CA GLU A 56 20.67 -11.24 -7.99
C GLU A 56 20.15 -9.96 -7.30
N TYR A 57 19.65 -10.07 -6.07
CA TYR A 57 19.20 -8.94 -5.26
C TYR A 57 20.34 -8.40 -4.39
N ASN A 58 20.27 -7.12 -4.04
CA ASN A 58 21.11 -6.46 -3.04
C ASN A 58 20.26 -5.81 -1.92
N SER A 59 20.93 -5.22 -0.92
CA SER A 59 20.29 -4.59 0.24
C SER A 59 19.36 -3.40 -0.06
N ARG A 60 19.39 -2.87 -1.30
CA ARG A 60 18.53 -1.78 -1.77
C ARG A 60 17.44 -2.24 -2.73
N SER A 61 17.27 -3.56 -2.89
CA SER A 61 16.28 -4.09 -3.84
C SER A 61 14.87 -3.79 -3.36
N THR A 62 14.09 -3.08 -4.17
CA THR A 62 12.68 -2.82 -3.88
C THR A 62 11.82 -4.06 -4.18
N LEU A 63 10.62 -4.13 -3.62
CA LEU A 63 9.66 -5.20 -3.96
C LEU A 63 9.48 -5.38 -5.46
N GLY A 64 9.36 -4.28 -6.21
CA GLY A 64 9.23 -4.33 -7.67
C GLY A 64 10.43 -4.99 -8.36
N GLN A 65 11.65 -4.79 -7.85
CA GLN A 65 12.85 -5.48 -8.37
C GLN A 65 12.85 -6.96 -7.99
N LEU A 66 12.47 -7.31 -6.76
CA LEU A 66 12.37 -8.70 -6.30
C LEU A 66 11.34 -9.49 -7.12
N ILE A 67 10.18 -8.90 -7.41
CA ILE A 67 9.16 -9.48 -8.30
C ILE A 67 9.73 -9.73 -9.70
N LYS A 68 10.44 -8.74 -10.27
CA LYS A 68 11.08 -8.90 -11.59
C LYS A 68 12.09 -10.05 -11.61
N ILE A 69 12.91 -10.20 -10.57
CA ILE A 69 13.87 -11.30 -10.44
C ILE A 69 13.13 -12.64 -10.37
N GLY A 70 12.10 -12.77 -9.52
CA GLY A 70 11.34 -14.01 -9.39
C GLY A 70 10.64 -14.42 -10.69
N LYS A 71 10.10 -13.45 -11.44
CA LYS A 71 9.54 -13.69 -12.78
C LYS A 71 10.59 -14.14 -13.79
N LYS A 72 11.75 -13.47 -13.83
CA LYS A 72 12.87 -13.83 -14.72
C LYS A 72 13.31 -15.29 -14.55
N HIS A 73 13.26 -15.80 -13.33
CA HIS A 73 13.64 -17.18 -12.99
C HIS A 73 12.45 -18.16 -12.95
N ASN A 74 11.27 -17.76 -13.43
CA ASN A 74 10.05 -18.58 -13.43
C ASN A 74 9.63 -19.12 -12.05
N LEU A 75 10.01 -18.44 -10.96
CA LEU A 75 9.65 -18.80 -9.59
C LEU A 75 8.25 -18.30 -9.20
N ILE A 76 7.73 -17.35 -9.97
CA ILE A 76 6.44 -16.68 -9.73
C ILE A 76 5.54 -16.97 -10.94
N ASP A 77 4.43 -17.66 -10.69
CA ASP A 77 3.42 -17.90 -11.72
C ASP A 77 2.66 -16.61 -12.07
N LYS A 78 1.88 -16.66 -13.16
CA LYS A 78 1.16 -15.50 -13.68
C LYS A 78 0.21 -14.88 -12.65
N ASN A 79 -0.49 -15.69 -11.86
CA ASN A 79 -1.49 -15.19 -10.93
C ASN A 79 -0.83 -14.48 -9.74
N LEU A 80 0.21 -15.11 -9.18
CA LEU A 80 1.00 -14.49 -8.12
C LEU A 80 1.71 -13.22 -8.60
N ALA A 81 2.21 -13.21 -9.85
CA ALA A 81 2.83 -12.02 -10.43
C ALA A 81 1.84 -10.84 -10.51
N VAL A 82 0.61 -11.09 -10.99
CA VAL A 82 -0.44 -10.05 -11.06
C VAL A 82 -0.76 -9.52 -9.66
N ALA A 83 -0.95 -10.40 -8.68
CA ALA A 83 -1.27 -9.98 -7.31
C ALA A 83 -0.14 -9.15 -6.66
N LEU A 84 1.12 -9.60 -6.81
CA LEU A 84 2.29 -8.88 -6.31
C LEU A 84 2.48 -7.52 -6.98
N GLU A 85 2.31 -7.44 -8.30
CA GLU A 85 2.44 -6.19 -9.05
C GLU A 85 1.35 -5.19 -8.68
N GLU A 86 0.10 -5.65 -8.55
CA GLU A 86 -1.01 -4.81 -8.15
C GLU A 86 -0.83 -4.28 -6.72
N THR A 87 -0.49 -5.16 -5.77
CA THR A 87 -0.20 -4.76 -4.40
C THR A 87 1.01 -3.81 -4.32
N CYS A 88 2.03 -4.01 -5.17
CA CYS A 88 3.17 -3.09 -5.24
C CYS A 88 2.76 -1.70 -5.73
N LYS A 89 1.90 -1.61 -6.75
CA LYS A 89 1.34 -0.32 -7.22
C LYS A 89 0.52 0.35 -6.12
N GLN A 90 -0.35 -0.44 -5.46
CA GLN A 90 -1.22 0.08 -4.42
C GLN A 90 -0.45 0.64 -3.23
N ARG A 91 0.57 -0.10 -2.77
CA ARG A 91 1.48 0.37 -1.72
C ARG A 91 2.15 1.68 -2.11
N ASN A 92 2.74 1.76 -3.30
CA ASN A 92 3.40 2.98 -3.73
C ASN A 92 2.44 4.18 -3.77
N TYR A 93 1.21 3.95 -4.20
CA TYR A 93 0.22 5.01 -4.26
C TYR A 93 -0.17 5.52 -2.87
N ILE A 94 -0.54 4.61 -1.97
CA ILE A 94 -0.98 4.96 -0.61
C ILE A 94 0.15 5.55 0.23
N THR A 95 1.41 5.08 0.07
CA THR A 95 2.52 5.55 0.91
C THR A 95 3.28 6.74 0.35
N HIS A 96 3.22 6.99 -0.97
CA HIS A 96 4.06 8.03 -1.60
C HIS A 96 3.27 9.04 -2.45
N ASN A 97 2.07 8.71 -2.90
CA ASN A 97 1.36 9.53 -3.88
C ASN A 97 0.17 10.30 -3.30
N ILE A 98 -0.25 10.06 -2.05
CA ILE A 98 -1.43 10.73 -1.48
C ILE A 98 -1.29 12.26 -1.49
N TYR A 99 -0.17 12.79 -1.02
CA TYR A 99 0.04 14.25 -1.06
C TYR A 99 0.10 14.77 -2.50
N ALA A 100 0.76 14.05 -3.40
CA ALA A 100 0.85 14.40 -4.82
C ALA A 100 -0.53 14.41 -5.51
N LEU A 101 -1.41 13.46 -5.15
CA LEU A 101 -2.79 13.37 -5.62
C LEU A 101 -3.57 14.62 -5.22
N PHE A 102 -3.53 14.97 -3.93
CA PHE A 102 -4.24 16.13 -3.39
C PHE A 102 -3.60 17.48 -3.74
N SER A 103 -2.34 17.48 -4.20
CA SER A 103 -1.64 18.62 -4.78
C SER A 103 -1.78 18.71 -6.31
N GLU A 104 -2.58 17.83 -6.92
CA GLU A 104 -2.79 17.77 -8.38
C GLU A 104 -1.52 17.55 -9.22
N LEU A 105 -0.46 16.99 -8.61
CA LEU A 105 0.79 16.66 -9.32
C LEU A 105 0.66 15.37 -10.13
N ILE A 106 -0.37 14.56 -9.86
CA ILE A 106 -0.69 13.33 -10.57
C ILE A 106 -2.20 13.23 -10.81
N GLU A 107 -2.59 12.45 -11.82
CA GLU A 107 -3.99 12.17 -12.12
C GLU A 107 -4.64 11.23 -11.10
N GLU A 108 -5.97 11.37 -10.95
CA GLU A 108 -6.80 10.44 -10.20
C GLU A 108 -6.73 9.07 -10.87
N THR A 109 -6.38 8.04 -10.11
CA THR A 109 -6.15 6.69 -10.66
C THR A 109 -6.70 5.60 -9.75
N MET A 110 -6.27 5.56 -8.49
CA MET A 110 -6.67 4.50 -7.57
C MET A 110 -7.62 4.93 -6.44
N LEU A 111 -7.52 6.18 -5.99
CA LEU A 111 -8.36 6.75 -4.94
C LEU A 111 -9.03 8.00 -5.48
N GLU A 112 -10.28 8.24 -5.09
CA GLU A 112 -11.02 9.42 -5.50
C GLU A 112 -10.36 10.70 -4.96
N ARG A 113 -10.18 11.72 -5.79
CA ARG A 113 -9.63 13.03 -5.39
C ARG A 113 -10.72 14.09 -5.20
N SER A 114 -11.88 13.88 -5.82
CA SER A 114 -12.92 14.89 -6.02
C SER A 114 -14.26 14.46 -5.44
N ASN A 115 -15.11 15.43 -5.11
CA ASN A 115 -16.42 15.21 -4.48
C ASN A 115 -16.34 14.47 -3.14
N LEU A 116 -15.24 14.69 -2.40
CA LEU A 116 -15.01 14.06 -1.11
C LEU A 116 -15.73 14.82 0.02
N LEU A 117 -16.32 14.07 0.93
CA LEU A 117 -16.78 14.54 2.23
C LEU A 117 -15.69 14.30 3.28
N ASP A 118 -15.64 15.12 4.32
CA ASP A 118 -14.70 14.94 5.43
C ASP A 118 -14.75 13.52 6.05
N SER A 119 -15.90 12.85 6.02
CA SER A 119 -16.07 11.45 6.45
C SER A 119 -15.40 10.41 5.56
N ASP A 120 -15.03 10.74 4.31
CA ASP A 120 -14.40 9.82 3.37
C ASP A 120 -12.96 9.46 3.80
N VAL A 121 -12.43 10.12 4.83
CA VAL A 121 -11.26 9.65 5.58
C VAL A 121 -11.42 8.18 5.98
N HIS A 122 -12.63 7.73 6.34
CA HIS A 122 -12.91 6.32 6.63
C HIS A 122 -12.67 5.40 5.43
N SER A 123 -13.04 5.83 4.23
CA SER A 123 -12.75 5.05 3.01
C SER A 123 -11.24 4.91 2.78
N TYR A 124 -10.46 5.95 3.03
CA TYR A 124 -9.00 5.89 2.94
C TYR A 124 -8.38 4.95 4.00
N ILE A 125 -8.91 4.96 5.22
CA ILE A 125 -8.53 4.02 6.28
C ILE A 125 -8.80 2.58 5.83
N ASP A 126 -9.99 2.30 5.30
CA ASP A 126 -10.36 0.97 4.80
C ASP A 126 -9.43 0.51 3.68
N ARG A 127 -9.01 1.42 2.79
CA ARG A 127 -8.05 1.10 1.71
C ARG A 127 -6.66 0.77 2.26
N ALA A 128 -6.19 1.49 3.27
CA ALA A 128 -4.92 1.17 3.94
C ALA A 128 -5.00 -0.19 4.65
N TRP A 129 -6.12 -0.46 5.33
CA TRP A 129 -6.39 -1.73 6.00
C TRP A 129 -6.42 -2.92 5.02
N GLN A 130 -7.15 -2.80 3.91
CA GLN A 130 -7.20 -3.82 2.85
C GLN A 130 -5.80 -4.08 2.26
N LEU A 131 -5.04 -3.02 2.00
CA LEU A 131 -3.69 -3.14 1.47
C LEU A 131 -2.77 -3.88 2.45
N ARG A 132 -2.83 -3.57 3.74
CA ARG A 132 -2.07 -4.26 4.79
C ARG A 132 -2.38 -5.76 4.79
N ASP A 133 -3.65 -6.12 4.68
CA ASP A 133 -4.08 -7.52 4.66
C ASP A 133 -3.61 -8.24 3.40
N ASN A 134 -3.67 -7.58 2.23
CA ASN A 134 -3.14 -8.11 0.97
C ASN A 134 -1.63 -8.36 1.06
N LEU A 135 -0.87 -7.38 1.57
CA LEU A 135 0.58 -7.51 1.78
C LEU A 135 0.91 -8.68 2.70
N THR A 136 0.14 -8.83 3.78
CA THR A 136 0.32 -9.88 4.77
C THR A 136 -0.03 -11.26 4.20
N GLY A 137 -1.13 -11.36 3.44
CA GLY A 137 -1.53 -12.58 2.75
C GLY A 137 -0.49 -13.03 1.73
N LEU A 138 -0.01 -12.11 0.90
CA LEU A 138 1.05 -12.39 -0.07
C LEU A 138 2.35 -12.82 0.62
N ALA A 139 2.72 -12.19 1.75
CA ALA A 139 3.91 -12.59 2.50
C ALA A 139 3.78 -14.04 3.02
N ASN A 140 2.60 -14.44 3.52
CA ASN A 140 2.34 -15.81 3.95
C ASN A 140 2.42 -16.80 2.77
N ILE A 141 1.81 -16.46 1.63
CA ILE A 141 1.86 -17.29 0.41
C ILE A 141 3.31 -17.50 -0.06
N ILE A 142 4.12 -16.44 -0.10
CA ILE A 142 5.53 -16.52 -0.51
C ILE A 142 6.35 -17.35 0.49
N ARG A 143 6.11 -17.17 1.79
CA ARG A 143 6.81 -17.92 2.84
C ARG A 143 6.61 -19.43 2.72
N GLU A 144 5.40 -19.87 2.34
CA GLU A 144 4.99 -21.27 2.22
C GLU A 144 5.45 -21.96 0.92
N LYS A 145 5.96 -21.20 -0.07
CA LYS A 145 6.58 -21.74 -1.28
C LYS A 145 8.07 -22.07 -1.06
#